data_AF-A0A0R0LQ93-F1
#
_entry.id   AF-A0A0R0LQ93-F1
#
_cell.length_a   1.000
_cell.length_b   1.000
_cell.length_c   1.000
_cell.angle_alpha   90.00
_cell.angle_beta   90.00
_cell.angle_gamma   90.00
#
_symmetry.space_group_name_H-M   'P 1'
#
loop_
_entity.id
_entity.type
_entity.pdbx_description
1 polymer ?
#
loop_
_entity_poly.entity_id
_entity_poly.type
_entity_poly.pdbx_seq_one_letter_code
_entity_poly.pdbx_strand_id
1 'polypeptide(L)'
;MISLKKIFTSAFIYLLLLYGFAAGAVDKQPAPPDVIDRIVAVVNSDVITSSDLADKTNLIAKQLQQQNIPLPDKKILMRQVLEKMIYDSVQKQYAIEMGLNVEDSQLDQAIERIAASNHLSVKNFYKQVTTEGVPVKKFREEIRTEMLLAELKKREVDNKVQVSDSEIKAQLAQEKKLGANAQEEYEIAHIYVAVPENSTRDQREASRKKIEKALNIIKSGTAFSQVAASYSDAPDALQGGNLGWRPSSRLPVLFVEALQTMHAGDVSKILETSNGFHLIQLLDVRGGASAKKITQYHVRQILVKVNPGQEAEAKRKILSLYDRLRGGEDFAKVASLASEDDSRNNGGDVGWITAGETLPEFEKELVPLHVGDISQPFQTALGWHIVQLVGERQNDTSLEGRMAAIRQGITARKTDELFDEWVRQLRDNAYVDIRTDDY
;
A
#
# COMPACT_ATOMS: atom_id res chain seq x y z
N MET A 1 4.39 -5.22 3.71
CA MET A 1 5.78 -4.76 3.90
C MET A 1 5.84 -3.88 5.14
N ILE A 2 6.12 -4.48 6.30
CA ILE A 2 6.33 -3.74 7.55
C ILE A 2 7.83 -3.50 7.63
N SER A 3 8.28 -2.34 7.16
CA SER A 3 9.66 -1.94 7.36
C SER A 3 9.83 -1.57 8.83
N LEU A 4 10.72 -2.25 9.54
CA LEU A 4 11.09 -1.89 10.92
C LEU A 4 11.61 -0.45 11.04
N LYS A 5 11.93 0.23 9.93
CA LYS A 5 12.22 1.67 9.95
C LYS A 5 11.05 2.53 10.46
N LYS A 6 9.79 2.09 10.35
CA LYS A 6 8.67 2.87 10.91
C LYS A 6 8.44 2.67 12.42
N ILE A 7 9.04 1.65 13.01
CA ILE A 7 9.14 1.51 14.48
C ILE A 7 10.46 2.14 14.99
N PHE A 8 11.46 2.27 14.12
CA PHE A 8 12.80 2.74 14.46
C PHE A 8 13.30 3.84 13.51
N THR A 9 12.70 5.03 13.57
CA THR A 9 13.33 6.25 13.06
C THR A 9 13.00 7.43 13.96
N SER A 10 13.79 7.63 15.01
CA SER A 10 14.35 8.96 15.28
C SER A 10 15.53 8.86 16.22
N ALA A 11 16.59 9.56 15.81
CA ALA A 11 17.94 9.47 16.31
C ALA A 11 18.08 9.95 17.76
N PHE A 12 19.01 9.35 18.50
CA PHE A 12 19.82 10.15 19.42
C PHE A 12 21.27 9.68 19.45
N ILE A 13 22.13 10.57 18.97
CA ILE A 13 23.58 10.55 19.09
C ILE A 13 23.94 11.23 20.43
N TYR A 14 24.80 10.56 21.19
CA TYR A 14 25.66 11.02 22.30
C TYR A 14 25.36 12.37 22.99
N LEU A 15 25.13 12.31 24.31
CA LEU A 15 25.85 13.20 25.23
C LEU A 15 26.17 12.48 26.55
N LEU A 16 27.45 12.16 26.70
CA LEU A 16 28.13 11.77 27.93
C LEU A 16 28.14 12.98 28.87
N LEU A 17 27.55 12.85 30.06
CA LEU A 17 27.87 13.72 31.19
C LEU A 17 28.02 12.90 32.47
N LEU A 18 29.25 12.91 32.96
CA LEU A 18 29.71 12.39 34.24
C LEU A 18 28.93 13.01 35.40
N TYR A 19 28.30 12.18 36.23
CA TYR A 19 28.11 12.48 37.65
C TYR A 19 28.43 11.23 38.46
N GLY A 20 29.42 11.35 39.34
CA GLY A 20 29.84 10.29 40.25
C GLY A 20 28.74 9.98 41.25
N PHE A 21 28.40 8.70 41.37
CA PHE A 21 27.53 8.22 42.44
C PHE A 21 28.38 7.86 43.66
N ALA A 22 28.21 8.64 44.72
CA ALA A 22 28.58 8.25 46.07
C ALA A 22 27.72 7.05 46.50
N ALA A 23 28.35 6.04 47.09
CA ALA A 23 27.69 4.87 47.65
C ALA A 23 26.90 5.28 48.91
N GLY A 24 25.62 5.60 48.75
CA GLY A 24 24.65 5.70 49.84
C GLY A 24 24.00 4.34 50.09
N ALA A 25 23.96 3.92 51.35
CA ALA A 25 23.29 2.69 51.77
C ALA A 25 21.81 2.70 51.34
N VAL A 26 21.40 1.68 50.59
CA VAL A 26 20.00 1.47 50.20
C VAL A 26 19.26 0.90 51.40
N ASP A 27 18.45 1.75 52.04
CA ASP A 27 17.42 1.32 52.98
C ASP A 27 16.43 0.44 52.20
N LYS A 28 16.28 -0.83 52.61
CA LYS A 28 15.33 -1.76 52.00
C LYS A 28 13.92 -1.30 52.39
N GLN A 29 13.27 -0.54 51.51
CA GLN A 29 11.84 -0.30 51.60
C GLN A 29 11.10 -1.65 51.62
N PRO A 30 10.15 -1.85 52.56
CA PRO A 30 9.33 -3.05 52.57
C PRO A 30 8.54 -3.16 51.26
N ALA A 31 8.45 -4.37 50.72
CA ALA A 31 7.73 -4.66 49.49
C ALA A 31 6.28 -4.13 49.59
N PRO A 32 5.76 -3.45 48.55
CA PRO A 32 4.37 -3.03 48.53
C PRO A 32 3.44 -4.27 48.62
N PRO A 33 2.28 -4.16 49.28
CA PRO A 33 1.36 -5.28 49.47
C PRO A 33 0.91 -5.86 48.13
N ASP A 34 0.68 -7.18 48.07
CA ASP A 34 0.15 -7.88 46.91
C ASP A 34 -1.19 -7.27 46.47
N VAL A 35 -1.15 -6.44 45.44
CA VAL A 35 -2.36 -5.90 44.80
C VAL A 35 -2.97 -7.02 43.98
N ILE A 36 -4.14 -7.52 44.39
CA ILE A 36 -4.90 -8.50 43.61
C ILE A 36 -5.22 -7.86 42.25
N ASP A 37 -4.67 -8.41 41.18
CA ASP A 37 -4.91 -7.92 39.83
C ASP A 37 -6.38 -8.15 39.45
N ARG A 38 -7.09 -7.08 39.12
CA ARG A 38 -8.53 -7.08 38.87
C ARG A 38 -8.85 -7.41 37.41
N ILE A 39 -9.95 -8.12 37.19
CA ILE A 39 -10.49 -8.37 35.85
C ILE A 39 -11.17 -7.11 35.32
N VAL A 40 -10.75 -6.65 34.15
CA VAL A 40 -11.35 -5.49 33.46
C VAL A 40 -12.35 -5.93 32.41
N ALA A 41 -12.06 -7.01 31.68
CA ALA A 41 -13.00 -7.60 30.74
C ALA A 41 -12.82 -9.12 30.65
N VAL A 42 -13.91 -9.82 30.35
CA VAL A 42 -13.90 -11.23 29.94
C VAL A 42 -14.30 -11.31 28.47
N VAL A 43 -13.49 -11.99 27.65
CA VAL A 43 -13.67 -12.11 26.20
C VAL A 43 -13.71 -13.60 25.86
N ASN A 44 -14.91 -14.15 25.71
CA ASN A 44 -15.17 -15.59 25.67
C ASN A 44 -14.47 -16.33 26.84
N SER A 45 -13.38 -17.07 26.56
CA SER A 45 -12.56 -17.78 27.54
C SER A 45 -11.35 -17.01 28.06
N ASP A 46 -11.00 -15.86 27.46
CA ASP A 46 -9.87 -15.04 27.86
C ASP A 46 -10.30 -13.94 28.84
N VAL A 47 -9.32 -13.45 29.61
CA VAL A 47 -9.50 -12.39 30.59
C VAL A 47 -8.48 -11.29 30.32
N ILE A 48 -8.95 -10.04 30.30
CA ILE A 48 -8.11 -8.85 30.26
C ILE A 48 -8.04 -8.28 31.68
N THR A 49 -6.84 -8.23 32.26
CA THR A 49 -6.64 -7.70 33.61
C THR A 49 -6.34 -6.20 33.60
N SER A 50 -6.34 -5.59 34.79
CA SER A 50 -6.00 -4.18 34.94
C SER A 50 -4.51 -3.92 34.72
N SER A 51 -3.64 -4.87 35.07
CA SER A 51 -2.22 -4.77 34.76
C SER A 51 -1.98 -4.84 33.25
N ASP A 52 -2.63 -5.77 32.54
CA ASP A 52 -2.53 -5.90 31.08
C ASP A 52 -2.94 -4.60 30.36
N LEU A 53 -4.10 -4.05 30.75
CA LEU A 53 -4.62 -2.80 30.17
C LEU A 53 -3.68 -1.62 30.46
N ALA A 54 -3.16 -1.52 31.69
CA ALA A 54 -2.24 -0.45 32.07
C ALA A 54 -0.93 -0.52 31.27
N ASP A 55 -0.34 -1.71 31.16
CA ASP A 55 0.90 -1.95 30.41
C ASP A 55 0.71 -1.62 28.93
N LYS A 56 -0.38 -2.10 28.31
CA LYS A 56 -0.68 -1.81 26.91
C LYS A 56 -0.96 -0.32 26.69
N THR A 57 -1.67 0.33 27.61
CA THR A 57 -1.95 1.77 27.55
C THR A 57 -0.66 2.58 27.61
N ASN A 58 0.26 2.24 28.52
CA ASN A 58 1.54 2.92 28.64
C ASN A 58 2.41 2.74 27.38
N LEU A 59 2.41 1.54 26.81
CA LEU A 59 3.10 1.26 25.55
C LEU A 59 2.56 2.12 24.40
N ILE A 60 1.24 2.14 24.22
CA ILE A 60 0.59 2.92 23.16
C ILE A 60 0.78 4.42 23.38
N ALA A 61 0.68 4.91 24.63
CA ALA A 61 0.95 6.31 24.95
C ALA A 61 2.38 6.72 24.56
N LYS A 62 3.37 5.88 24.86
CA LYS A 62 4.77 6.12 24.47
C LYS A 62 4.92 6.14 22.94
N GLN A 63 4.25 5.24 22.22
CA GLN A 63 4.28 5.20 20.76
C GLN A 63 3.65 6.46 20.14
N LEU A 64 2.50 6.90 20.63
CA LEU A 64 1.85 8.14 20.19
C LEU A 64 2.77 9.35 20.40
N GLN A 65 3.40 9.46 21.58
CA GLN A 65 4.36 10.52 21.87
C GLN A 65 5.58 10.49 20.93
N GLN A 66 6.12 9.29 20.66
CA GLN A 66 7.23 9.13 19.71
C GLN A 66 6.87 9.53 18.29
N GLN A 67 5.61 9.37 17.90
CA GLN A 67 5.06 9.79 16.61
C GLN A 67 4.62 11.26 16.60
N ASN A 68 4.86 12.02 17.68
CA ASN A 68 4.37 13.39 17.88
C ASN A 68 2.85 13.52 17.78
N ILE A 69 2.11 12.47 18.12
CA ILE A 69 0.65 12.49 18.20
C ILE A 69 0.26 12.92 19.61
N PRO A 70 -0.50 14.02 19.78
CA PRO A 70 -0.96 14.44 21.09
C PRO A 70 -1.83 13.37 21.75
N LEU A 71 -1.60 13.12 23.03
CA LEU A 71 -2.34 12.09 23.76
C LEU A 71 -3.80 12.52 23.99
N PRO A 72 -4.77 11.61 23.76
CA PRO A 72 -6.12 11.76 24.28
C PRO A 72 -6.16 11.88 25.80
N ASP A 73 -7.34 12.24 26.34
CA ASP A 73 -7.60 12.06 27.77
C ASP A 73 -7.32 10.61 28.18
N LYS A 74 -6.73 10.41 29.36
CA LYS A 74 -6.29 9.10 29.83
C LYS A 74 -7.42 8.07 29.83
N LYS A 75 -8.64 8.45 30.24
CA LYS A 75 -9.78 7.52 30.26
C LYS A 75 -10.21 7.13 28.85
N ILE A 76 -10.20 8.09 27.92
CA ILE A 76 -10.50 7.82 26.52
C ILE A 76 -9.46 6.88 25.93
N LEU A 77 -8.17 7.15 26.16
CA LEU A 77 -7.10 6.28 25.67
C LEU A 77 -7.22 4.86 26.24
N MET A 78 -7.47 4.71 27.54
CA MET A 78 -7.68 3.40 28.16
C MET A 78 -8.85 2.64 27.55
N ARG A 79 -9.97 3.31 27.27
CA ARG A 79 -11.14 2.71 26.60
C ARG A 79 -10.77 2.20 25.19
N GLN A 80 -10.03 3.01 24.43
CA GLN A 80 -9.60 2.67 23.08
C GLN A 80 -8.60 1.50 23.08
N VAL A 81 -7.68 1.48 24.05
CA VAL A 81 -6.74 0.36 24.23
C VAL A 81 -7.49 -0.91 24.63
N LEU A 82 -8.47 -0.82 25.54
CA LEU A 82 -9.28 -1.96 25.94
C LEU A 82 -10.04 -2.55 24.75
N GLU A 83 -10.69 -1.72 23.94
CA GLU A 83 -11.39 -2.19 22.74
C GLU A 83 -10.43 -2.87 21.76
N LYS A 84 -9.23 -2.31 21.54
CA LYS A 84 -8.19 -2.94 20.72
C LYS A 84 -7.78 -4.31 21.26
N MET A 85 -7.63 -4.44 22.58
CA MET A 85 -7.29 -5.71 23.23
C MET A 85 -8.40 -6.75 23.08
N ILE A 86 -9.67 -6.32 23.14
CA ILE A 86 -10.83 -7.18 22.87
C ILE A 86 -10.77 -7.69 21.42
N TYR A 87 -10.60 -6.81 20.43
CA TYR A 87 -10.45 -7.20 19.03
C TYR A 87 -9.30 -8.20 18.81
N ASP A 88 -8.15 -7.97 19.43
CA ASP A 88 -6.99 -8.86 19.31
C ASP A 88 -7.24 -10.23 19.94
N SER A 89 -7.89 -10.26 21.11
CA SER A 89 -8.24 -11.50 21.80
C SER A 89 -9.24 -12.33 20.98
N VAL A 90 -10.31 -11.71 20.46
CA VAL A 90 -11.31 -12.43 19.67
C VAL A 90 -10.69 -12.99 18.37
N GLN A 91 -9.92 -12.19 17.63
CA GLN A 91 -9.27 -12.66 16.40
C GLN A 91 -8.29 -13.81 16.66
N LYS A 92 -7.52 -13.73 17.76
CA LYS A 92 -6.59 -14.79 18.16
C LYS A 92 -7.32 -16.08 18.50
N GLN A 93 -8.40 -16.01 19.27
CA GLN A 93 -9.19 -17.18 19.62
C GLN A 93 -9.79 -17.83 18.37
N TYR A 94 -10.38 -17.03 17.49
CA TYR A 94 -10.93 -17.54 16.22
C TYR A 94 -9.86 -18.20 15.34
N ALA A 95 -8.64 -17.63 15.28
CA ALA A 95 -7.53 -18.27 14.56
C ALA A 95 -7.25 -19.70 15.08
N ILE A 96 -7.21 -19.85 16.41
CA ILE A 96 -6.95 -21.13 17.08
C ILE A 96 -8.12 -22.11 16.85
N GLU A 97 -9.36 -21.65 16.97
CA GLU A 97 -10.57 -22.46 16.70
C GLU A 97 -10.60 -22.98 15.26
N MET A 98 -10.13 -22.18 14.31
CA MET A 98 -10.00 -22.56 12.90
C MET A 98 -8.81 -23.49 12.59
N GLY A 99 -8.08 -23.91 13.63
CA GLY A 99 -6.93 -24.79 13.55
C GLY A 99 -5.69 -24.12 12.96
N LEU A 100 -5.62 -22.78 12.95
CA LEU A 100 -4.40 -22.08 12.53
C LEU A 100 -3.35 -22.19 13.63
N ASN A 101 -2.15 -22.61 13.24
CA ASN A 101 -0.99 -22.66 14.12
C ASN A 101 0.22 -22.06 13.40
N VAL A 102 1.15 -21.51 14.18
CA VAL A 102 2.45 -21.05 13.69
C VAL A 102 3.52 -21.88 14.40
N GLU A 103 4.13 -22.78 13.64
CA GLU A 103 5.20 -23.65 14.12
C GLU A 103 6.44 -22.82 14.50
N ASP A 104 7.20 -23.29 15.49
CA ASP A 104 8.39 -22.57 15.96
C ASP A 104 9.43 -22.33 14.84
N SER A 105 9.54 -23.27 13.89
CA SER A 105 10.42 -23.12 12.74
C SER A 105 10.00 -21.97 11.81
N GLN A 106 8.69 -21.78 11.61
CA GLN A 106 8.15 -20.68 10.81
C GLN A 106 8.36 -19.34 11.52
N LEU A 107 8.19 -19.33 12.84
CA LEU A 107 8.46 -18.17 13.68
C LEU A 107 9.94 -17.76 13.64
N ASP A 108 10.85 -18.73 13.76
CA ASP A 108 12.29 -18.47 13.68
C ASP A 108 12.68 -17.88 12.33
N GLN A 109 12.17 -18.44 11.22
CA GLN A 109 12.38 -17.88 9.88
C GLN A 109 11.80 -16.46 9.72
N ALA A 110 10.66 -16.17 10.33
CA ALA A 110 10.10 -14.82 10.33
C ALA A 110 11.02 -13.85 11.08
N ILE A 111 11.53 -14.24 12.25
CA ILE A 111 12.44 -13.43 13.06
C ILE A 111 13.78 -13.24 12.36
N GLU A 112 14.30 -14.25 11.67
CA GLU A 112 15.51 -14.14 10.84
C GLU A 112 15.35 -13.10 9.73
N ARG A 113 14.22 -13.14 9.00
CA ARG A 113 13.91 -12.14 7.97
C ARG A 113 13.77 -10.74 8.55
N ILE A 114 13.16 -10.61 9.72
CA ILE A 114 13.04 -9.34 10.44
C ILE A 114 14.42 -8.83 10.83
N ALA A 115 15.28 -9.66 11.43
CA ALA A 115 16.64 -9.27 11.81
C ALA A 115 17.46 -8.85 10.59
N ALA A 116 17.39 -9.62 9.50
CA ALA A 116 18.07 -9.32 8.24
C ALA A 116 17.58 -8.00 7.61
N SER A 117 16.27 -7.72 7.66
CA SER A 117 15.68 -6.44 7.23
C SER A 117 16.22 -5.23 8.03
N ASN A 118 16.74 -5.47 9.23
CA ASN A 118 17.38 -4.44 10.07
C ASN A 118 18.89 -4.48 9.98
N HIS A 119 19.45 -5.29 9.07
CA HIS A 119 20.89 -5.49 8.93
C HIS A 119 21.54 -6.03 10.22
N LEU A 120 20.81 -6.82 11.00
CA LEU A 120 21.27 -7.42 12.25
C LEU A 120 21.27 -8.94 12.16
N SER A 121 22.20 -9.58 12.89
CA SER A 121 22.08 -11.00 13.19
C SER A 121 20.96 -11.22 14.22
N VAL A 122 20.35 -12.41 14.24
CA VAL A 122 19.29 -12.74 15.22
C VAL A 122 19.73 -12.50 16.67
N LYS A 123 20.98 -12.85 16.99
CA LYS A 123 21.57 -12.61 18.32
C LYS A 123 21.60 -11.12 18.68
N ASN A 124 22.05 -10.27 17.76
CA ASN A 124 22.11 -8.82 17.98
C ASN A 124 20.71 -8.20 18.00
N PHE A 125 19.80 -8.72 17.19
CA PHE A 125 18.40 -8.31 17.15
C PHE A 125 17.72 -8.57 18.51
N TYR A 126 17.83 -9.77 19.08
CA TYR A 126 17.29 -10.03 20.41
C TYR A 126 17.92 -9.18 21.51
N LYS A 127 19.23 -8.88 21.42
CA LYS A 127 19.89 -7.97 22.36
C LYS A 127 19.30 -6.57 22.31
N GLN A 128 18.93 -6.09 21.12
CA GLN A 128 18.28 -4.79 20.96
C GLN A 128 16.87 -4.80 21.58
N VAL A 129 16.05 -5.82 21.25
CA VAL A 129 14.69 -5.97 21.79
C VAL A 129 14.69 -6.00 23.32
N THR A 130 15.65 -6.70 23.95
CA THR A 130 15.75 -6.74 25.41
C THR A 130 16.27 -5.43 26.01
N THR A 131 17.14 -4.70 25.30
CA THR A 131 17.59 -3.36 25.73
C THR A 131 16.43 -2.36 25.79
N GLU A 132 15.41 -2.57 24.96
CA GLU A 132 14.19 -1.76 24.91
C GLU A 132 13.13 -2.19 25.95
N GLY A 133 13.46 -3.19 26.78
CA GLY A 133 12.63 -3.64 27.90
C GLY A 133 11.63 -4.74 27.57
N VAL A 134 11.67 -5.32 26.37
CA VAL A 134 10.76 -6.41 25.98
C VAL A 134 11.46 -7.78 26.16
N PRO A 135 10.92 -8.68 27.01
CA PRO A 135 11.47 -10.02 27.14
C PRO A 135 11.37 -10.81 25.82
N VAL A 136 12.41 -11.56 25.46
CA VAL A 136 12.46 -12.34 24.20
C VAL A 136 11.23 -13.26 24.04
N LYS A 137 10.79 -13.90 25.13
CA LYS A 137 9.60 -14.76 25.11
C LYS A 137 8.36 -13.97 24.71
N LYS A 138 8.12 -12.80 25.32
CA LYS A 138 6.96 -11.94 25.01
C LYS A 138 7.01 -11.47 23.56
N PHE A 139 8.18 -11.02 23.10
CA PHE A 139 8.37 -10.63 21.71
C PHE A 139 8.05 -11.76 20.72
N ARG A 140 8.53 -12.98 20.99
CA ARG A 140 8.24 -14.15 20.14
C ARG A 140 6.74 -14.45 20.07
N GLU A 141 6.02 -14.37 21.19
CA GLU A 141 4.56 -14.54 21.22
C GLU A 141 3.82 -13.45 20.44
N GLU A 142 4.29 -12.20 20.52
CA GLU A 142 3.73 -11.10 19.73
C GLU A 142 3.90 -11.36 18.22
N ILE A 143 5.11 -11.73 17.78
CA ILE A 143 5.34 -12.08 16.36
C ILE A 143 4.50 -13.30 15.94
N ARG A 144 4.36 -14.31 16.81
CA ARG A 144 3.49 -15.46 16.52
C ARG A 144 2.04 -15.03 16.33
N THR A 145 1.55 -14.13 17.18
CA THR A 145 0.19 -13.58 17.08
C THR A 145 0.01 -12.80 15.77
N GLU A 146 0.94 -11.93 15.41
CA GLU A 146 0.90 -11.19 14.15
C GLU A 146 0.89 -12.13 12.93
N MET A 147 1.66 -13.23 12.97
CA MET A 147 1.66 -14.24 11.91
C MET A 147 0.32 -14.98 11.81
N LEU A 148 -0.29 -15.33 12.96
CA LEU A 148 -1.62 -15.95 12.99
C LEU A 148 -2.67 -15.02 12.40
N LEU A 149 -2.67 -13.74 12.78
CA LEU A 149 -3.60 -12.74 12.26
C LEU A 149 -3.41 -12.50 10.75
N ALA A 150 -2.17 -12.51 10.26
CA ALA A 150 -1.88 -12.40 8.84
C ALA A 150 -2.41 -13.60 8.04
N GLU A 151 -2.23 -14.82 8.52
CA GLU A 151 -2.78 -16.02 7.85
C GLU A 151 -4.31 -16.04 7.94
N LEU A 152 -4.87 -15.60 9.06
CA LEU A 152 -6.30 -15.48 9.24
C LEU A 152 -6.92 -14.48 8.25
N LYS A 153 -6.34 -13.28 8.11
CA LYS A 153 -6.74 -12.29 7.09
C LYS A 153 -6.68 -12.89 5.69
N LYS A 154 -5.60 -13.59 5.36
CA LYS A 154 -5.43 -14.21 4.04
C LYS A 154 -6.53 -15.25 3.76
N ARG A 155 -6.81 -16.11 4.72
CA ARG A 155 -7.80 -17.19 4.61
C ARG A 155 -9.23 -16.66 4.55
N GLU A 156 -9.57 -15.74 5.45
CA GLU A 156 -10.95 -15.28 5.63
C GLU A 156 -11.34 -14.14 4.70
N VAL A 157 -10.36 -13.38 4.19
CA VAL A 157 -10.59 -12.19 3.38
C VAL A 157 -9.90 -12.30 2.04
N ASP A 158 -8.56 -12.32 1.99
CA ASP A 158 -7.82 -12.15 0.72
C ASP A 158 -8.22 -13.18 -0.33
N ASN A 159 -8.36 -14.46 0.07
CA ASN A 159 -8.72 -15.55 -0.85
C ASN A 159 -10.17 -15.48 -1.36
N LYS A 160 -11.04 -14.70 -0.70
CA LYS A 160 -12.45 -14.52 -1.09
C LYS A 160 -12.66 -13.29 -1.98
N VAL A 161 -11.65 -12.42 -2.09
CA VAL A 161 -11.72 -11.21 -2.92
C VAL A 161 -11.59 -11.57 -4.40
N GLN A 162 -12.61 -11.21 -5.18
CA GLN A 162 -12.57 -11.30 -6.63
C GLN A 162 -12.80 -9.91 -7.23
N VAL A 163 -12.07 -9.61 -8.31
CA VAL A 163 -12.23 -8.36 -9.07
C VAL A 163 -12.72 -8.72 -10.47
N SER A 164 -13.88 -8.20 -10.85
CA SER A 164 -14.48 -8.44 -12.15
C SER A 164 -13.92 -7.48 -13.22
N ASP A 165 -14.07 -7.87 -14.49
CA ASP A 165 -13.71 -7.00 -15.60
C ASP A 165 -14.60 -5.74 -15.67
N SER A 166 -15.84 -5.81 -15.16
CA SER A 166 -16.73 -4.65 -15.12
C SER A 166 -16.25 -3.62 -14.09
N GLU A 167 -15.73 -4.06 -12.94
CA GLU A 167 -15.11 -3.17 -11.94
C GLU A 167 -13.87 -2.48 -12.51
N ILE A 168 -13.03 -3.20 -13.25
CA ILE A 168 -11.85 -2.62 -13.92
C ILE A 168 -12.27 -1.60 -14.98
N LYS A 169 -13.28 -1.90 -15.81
CA LYS A 169 -13.81 -0.98 -16.81
C LYS A 169 -14.42 0.28 -16.18
N ALA A 170 -15.14 0.13 -15.07
CA ALA A 170 -15.70 1.25 -14.32
C ALA A 170 -14.60 2.15 -13.76
N GLN A 171 -13.54 1.57 -13.18
CA GLN A 171 -12.39 2.32 -12.68
C GLN A 171 -11.63 3.03 -13.81
N LEU A 172 -11.44 2.39 -14.97
CA LEU A 172 -10.85 3.03 -16.15
C LEU A 172 -11.69 4.22 -16.64
N ALA A 173 -13.02 4.10 -16.63
CA ALA A 173 -13.91 5.20 -16.97
C ALA A 173 -13.83 6.34 -15.95
N GLN A 174 -13.67 6.02 -14.66
CA GLN A 174 -13.47 7.00 -13.61
C GLN A 174 -12.14 7.73 -13.77
N GLU A 175 -11.04 7.01 -13.99
CA GLU A 175 -9.73 7.63 -14.26
C GLU A 175 -9.77 8.57 -15.47
N LYS A 176 -10.49 8.21 -16.53
CA LYS A 176 -10.69 9.11 -17.68
C LYS A 176 -11.39 10.43 -17.30
N LYS A 177 -12.33 10.39 -16.36
CA LYS A 177 -12.97 11.61 -15.82
C LYS A 177 -12.01 12.43 -14.96
N LEU A 178 -11.14 11.76 -14.19
CA LEU A 178 -10.14 12.40 -13.33
C LEU A 178 -8.98 13.02 -14.13
N GLY A 179 -8.71 12.55 -15.35
CA GLY A 179 -7.64 13.09 -16.20
C GLY A 179 -6.26 12.91 -15.56
N ALA A 180 -5.50 14.01 -15.46
CA ALA A 180 -4.18 14.00 -14.83
C ALA A 180 -4.22 13.53 -13.36
N ASN A 181 -5.31 13.81 -12.65
CA ASN A 181 -5.48 13.47 -11.23
C ASN A 181 -5.74 11.97 -11.02
N ALA A 182 -5.96 11.19 -12.08
CA ALA A 182 -6.14 9.74 -11.99
C ALA A 182 -4.93 9.03 -11.38
N GLN A 183 -3.73 9.59 -11.60
CA GLN A 183 -2.45 9.04 -11.16
C GLN A 183 -1.92 9.73 -9.89
N GLU A 184 -2.77 10.48 -9.19
CA GLU A 184 -2.42 11.02 -7.88
C GLU A 184 -2.48 9.91 -6.82
N GLU A 185 -1.48 9.95 -5.95
CA GLU A 185 -1.50 9.29 -4.66
C GLU A 185 -1.78 10.35 -3.59
N TYR A 186 -2.61 9.98 -2.63
CA TYR A 186 -2.99 10.82 -1.51
C TYR A 186 -2.44 10.21 -0.24
N GLU A 187 -1.77 11.02 0.58
CA GLU A 187 -1.54 10.69 1.98
C GLU A 187 -2.71 11.23 2.77
N ILE A 188 -3.46 10.33 3.43
CA ILE A 188 -4.68 10.72 4.14
C ILE A 188 -4.70 10.18 5.56
N ALA A 189 -5.35 10.93 6.45
CA ALA A 189 -5.80 10.43 7.73
C ALA A 189 -7.33 10.25 7.76
N HIS A 190 -7.83 9.36 8.60
CA HIS A 190 -9.21 8.91 8.62
C HIS A 190 -9.76 8.83 10.05
N ILE A 191 -11.01 9.26 10.21
CA ILE A 191 -11.82 8.97 11.39
C ILE A 191 -13.07 8.26 10.89
N TYR A 192 -13.34 7.10 11.46
CA TYR A 192 -14.54 6.33 11.22
C TYR A 192 -15.38 6.28 12.47
N VAL A 193 -16.69 6.46 12.35
CA VAL A 193 -17.64 6.11 13.40
C VAL A 193 -18.56 5.05 12.86
N ALA A 194 -18.51 3.87 13.48
CA ALA A 194 -19.27 2.71 13.02
C ALA A 194 -20.78 2.90 13.26
N VAL A 195 -21.57 2.36 12.34
CA VAL A 195 -23.01 2.19 12.48
C VAL A 195 -23.26 0.68 12.41
N PRO A 196 -23.74 0.05 13.51
CA PRO A 196 -23.99 -1.39 13.54
C PRO A 196 -24.94 -1.85 12.44
N GLU A 197 -24.75 -3.09 11.98
CA GLU A 197 -25.72 -3.75 11.10
C GLU A 197 -27.09 -3.81 11.78
N ASN A 198 -28.16 -3.56 11.01
CA ASN A 198 -29.54 -3.49 11.51
C ASN A 198 -29.76 -2.43 12.60
N SER A 199 -28.93 -1.39 12.65
CA SER A 199 -29.08 -0.27 13.58
C SER A 199 -30.44 0.42 13.45
N THR A 200 -31.02 0.74 14.60
CA THR A 200 -32.19 1.61 14.71
C THR A 200 -31.84 3.04 14.28
N ARG A 201 -32.86 3.84 13.95
CA ARG A 201 -32.68 5.26 13.64
C ARG A 201 -31.93 6.00 14.74
N ASP A 202 -32.22 5.69 16.00
CA ASP A 202 -31.60 6.34 17.16
C ASP A 202 -30.12 5.98 17.30
N GLN A 203 -29.74 4.73 17.03
CA GLN A 203 -28.34 4.31 17.00
C GLN A 203 -27.56 5.00 15.89
N ARG A 204 -28.13 5.07 14.67
CA ARG A 204 -27.49 5.79 13.55
C ARG A 204 -27.34 7.28 13.86
N GLU A 205 -28.33 7.88 14.50
CA GLU A 205 -28.29 9.28 14.94
C GLU A 205 -27.24 9.51 16.03
N ALA A 206 -27.06 8.56 16.96
CA ALA A 206 -25.99 8.63 17.95
C ALA A 206 -24.59 8.59 17.29
N SER A 207 -24.39 7.71 16.32
CA SER A 207 -23.16 7.67 15.51
C SER A 207 -22.92 8.97 14.74
N ARG A 208 -23.99 9.55 14.16
CA ARG A 208 -23.91 10.87 13.49
C ARG A 208 -23.46 11.96 14.46
N LYS A 209 -24.08 12.05 15.64
CA LYS A 209 -23.69 13.03 16.67
C LYS A 209 -22.25 12.85 17.13
N LYS A 210 -21.76 11.61 17.22
CA LYS A 210 -20.37 11.31 17.58
C LYS A 210 -19.39 11.85 16.52
N ILE A 211 -19.63 11.62 15.23
CA ILE A 211 -18.74 12.15 14.16
C ILE A 211 -18.86 13.68 14.03
N GLU A 212 -20.05 14.26 14.25
CA GLU A 212 -20.24 15.72 14.27
C GLU A 212 -19.46 16.37 15.40
N LYS A 213 -19.46 15.75 16.59
CA LYS A 213 -18.63 16.19 17.71
C LYS A 213 -17.14 16.12 17.36
N ALA A 214 -16.67 15.04 16.75
CA ALA A 214 -15.29 14.91 16.28
C ALA A 214 -14.92 16.05 15.31
N LEU A 215 -15.77 16.31 14.30
CA LEU A 215 -15.56 17.40 13.33
C LEU A 215 -15.50 18.78 14.02
N ASN A 216 -16.38 19.04 14.98
CA ASN A 216 -16.39 20.31 15.71
C ASN A 216 -15.12 20.51 16.55
N ILE A 217 -14.61 19.45 17.18
CA ILE A 217 -13.35 19.49 17.95
C ILE A 217 -12.17 19.76 17.01
N ILE A 218 -12.13 19.13 15.82
CA ILE A 218 -11.12 19.41 14.80
C ILE A 218 -11.18 20.88 14.36
N LYS A 219 -12.37 21.39 14.07
CA LYS A 219 -12.59 22.80 13.69
C LYS A 219 -12.20 23.80 14.79
N SER A 220 -12.23 23.38 16.05
CA SER A 220 -11.76 24.20 17.18
C SER A 220 -10.23 24.25 17.31
N GLY A 221 -9.49 23.56 16.45
CA GLY A 221 -8.03 23.58 16.39
C GLY A 221 -7.33 22.37 17.03
N THR A 222 -8.08 21.36 17.50
CA THR A 222 -7.47 20.12 17.99
C THR A 222 -6.93 19.30 16.80
N ALA A 223 -5.73 18.75 16.95
CA ALA A 223 -5.09 17.97 15.90
C ALA A 223 -5.95 16.75 15.50
N PHE A 224 -6.09 16.52 14.19
CA PHE A 224 -6.89 15.40 13.66
C PHE A 224 -6.45 14.05 14.23
N SER A 225 -5.15 13.81 14.36
CA SER A 225 -4.59 12.57 14.91
C SER A 225 -5.00 12.31 16.35
N GLN A 226 -5.08 13.36 17.18
CA GLN A 226 -5.58 13.23 18.56
C GLN A 226 -7.08 12.92 18.59
N VAL A 227 -7.86 13.56 17.71
CA VAL A 227 -9.30 13.30 17.60
C VAL A 227 -9.54 11.89 17.07
N ALA A 228 -8.74 11.41 16.12
CA ALA A 228 -8.79 10.04 15.62
C ALA A 228 -8.54 9.03 16.74
N ALA A 229 -7.48 9.23 17.52
CA ALA A 229 -7.18 8.39 18.69
C ALA A 229 -8.24 8.46 19.80
N SER A 230 -9.17 9.42 19.74
CA SER A 230 -10.23 9.59 20.74
C SER A 230 -11.59 9.07 20.27
N TYR A 231 -11.94 9.32 19.00
CA TYR A 231 -13.29 9.15 18.46
C TYR A 231 -13.41 8.10 17.36
N SER A 232 -12.31 7.71 16.72
CA SER A 232 -12.36 6.75 15.62
C SER A 232 -12.57 5.33 16.15
N ASP A 233 -13.45 4.59 15.48
CA ASP A 233 -13.72 3.18 15.69
C ASP A 233 -12.92 2.30 14.70
N ALA A 234 -12.05 2.92 13.88
CA ALA A 234 -11.20 2.20 12.93
C ALA A 234 -9.94 1.62 13.59
N PRO A 235 -9.37 0.52 13.06
CA PRO A 235 -8.14 -0.09 13.60
C PRO A 235 -6.95 0.86 13.70
N ASP A 236 -6.88 1.86 12.81
CA ASP A 236 -5.84 2.88 12.72
C ASP A 236 -6.04 4.08 13.66
N ALA A 237 -7.09 4.09 14.49
CA ALA A 237 -7.39 5.15 15.45
C ALA A 237 -6.18 5.50 16.33
N LEU A 238 -5.54 4.47 16.92
CA LEU A 238 -4.37 4.60 17.79
C LEU A 238 -3.05 4.82 17.01
N GLN A 239 -3.11 5.07 15.71
CA GLN A 239 -2.02 5.57 14.87
C GLN A 239 -2.35 6.95 14.29
N GLY A 240 -3.25 7.68 14.94
CA GLY A 240 -3.67 9.01 14.51
C GLY A 240 -4.58 9.00 13.28
N GLY A 241 -5.21 7.86 12.98
CA GLY A 241 -6.02 7.68 11.78
C GLY A 241 -5.20 7.63 10.49
N ASN A 242 -3.87 7.50 10.55
CA ASN A 242 -3.04 7.65 9.37
C ASN A 242 -3.12 6.39 8.47
N LEU A 243 -3.71 6.56 7.29
CA LEU A 243 -3.83 5.49 6.29
C LEU A 243 -2.64 5.44 5.31
N GLY A 244 -1.74 6.42 5.38
CA GLY A 244 -0.55 6.57 4.55
C GLY A 244 -0.87 6.92 3.09
N TRP A 245 0.17 6.89 2.25
CA TRP A 245 0.08 7.08 0.81
C TRP A 245 -0.73 5.97 0.14
N ARG A 246 -1.76 6.36 -0.61
CA ARG A 246 -2.62 5.44 -1.37
C ARG A 246 -2.96 6.03 -2.74
N PRO A 247 -2.94 5.23 -3.81
CA PRO A 247 -3.43 5.67 -5.12
C PRO A 247 -4.95 5.85 -5.08
N SER A 248 -5.46 6.73 -5.94
CA SER A 248 -6.91 6.94 -6.12
C SER A 248 -7.71 5.64 -6.29
N SER A 249 -7.13 4.63 -6.95
CA SER A 249 -7.74 3.31 -7.19
C SER A 249 -7.93 2.46 -5.94
N ARG A 250 -7.19 2.72 -4.85
CA ARG A 250 -7.35 2.04 -3.56
C ARG A 250 -8.35 2.76 -2.64
N LEU A 251 -8.82 3.95 -3.00
CA LEU A 251 -9.74 4.72 -2.18
C LEU A 251 -11.21 4.51 -2.60
N PRO A 252 -12.17 4.62 -1.66
CA PRO A 252 -13.58 4.72 -2.01
C PRO A 252 -13.84 5.93 -2.91
N VAL A 253 -14.77 5.79 -3.86
CA VAL A 253 -15.09 6.87 -4.82
C VAL A 253 -15.50 8.16 -4.09
N LEU A 254 -16.31 8.02 -3.03
CA LEU A 254 -16.74 9.14 -2.19
C LEU A 254 -15.56 9.89 -1.55
N PHE A 255 -14.44 9.21 -1.26
CA PHE A 255 -13.26 9.83 -0.69
C PHE A 255 -12.50 10.58 -1.78
N VAL A 256 -12.29 9.96 -2.95
CA VAL A 256 -11.64 10.61 -4.09
C VAL A 256 -12.38 11.90 -4.47
N GLU A 257 -13.70 11.86 -4.59
CA GLU A 257 -14.53 13.04 -4.91
C GLU A 257 -14.36 14.18 -3.90
N ALA A 258 -14.22 13.86 -2.61
CA ALA A 258 -13.94 14.87 -1.59
C ALA A 258 -12.52 15.44 -1.75
N LEU A 259 -11.53 14.57 -1.91
CA LEU A 259 -10.10 14.92 -2.00
C LEU A 259 -9.77 15.82 -3.20
N GLN A 260 -10.48 15.68 -4.33
CA GLN A 260 -10.24 16.50 -5.54
C GLN A 260 -10.38 18.01 -5.31
N THR A 261 -11.11 18.41 -4.27
CA THR A 261 -11.35 19.82 -3.94
C THR A 261 -10.57 20.30 -2.72
N MET A 262 -9.79 19.41 -2.11
CA MET A 262 -9.07 19.63 -0.87
C MET A 262 -7.61 19.97 -1.14
N HIS A 263 -7.03 20.80 -0.28
CA HIS A 263 -5.59 21.05 -0.19
C HIS A 263 -5.01 20.30 1.00
N ALA A 264 -3.68 20.12 1.02
CA ALA A 264 -2.98 19.57 2.17
C ALA A 264 -3.32 20.34 3.45
N GLY A 265 -3.71 19.61 4.49
CA GLY A 265 -4.23 20.11 5.76
C GLY A 265 -5.76 20.13 5.87
N ASP A 266 -6.49 20.15 4.74
CA ASP A 266 -7.95 20.24 4.73
C ASP A 266 -8.60 19.00 5.32
N VAL A 267 -9.77 19.19 5.95
CA VAL A 267 -10.62 18.14 6.50
C VAL A 267 -11.94 18.12 5.75
N SER A 268 -12.38 16.93 5.35
CA SER A 268 -13.59 16.76 4.56
C SER A 268 -14.86 17.14 5.34
N LYS A 269 -15.96 17.30 4.61
CA LYS A 269 -17.31 17.14 5.19
C LYS A 269 -17.50 15.71 5.71
N ILE A 270 -18.55 15.49 6.52
CA ILE A 270 -18.95 14.14 6.93
C ILE A 270 -19.37 13.36 5.68
N LEU A 271 -18.70 12.25 5.44
CA LEU A 271 -19.01 11.31 4.37
C LEU A 271 -19.82 10.17 4.98
N GLU A 272 -21.01 9.90 4.44
CA GLU A 272 -21.92 8.86 4.96
C GLU A 272 -21.94 7.66 4.03
N THR A 273 -21.83 6.48 4.63
CA THR A 273 -21.96 5.17 3.97
C THR A 273 -23.05 4.34 4.66
N SER A 274 -23.31 3.14 4.17
CA SER A 274 -24.24 2.21 4.83
C SER A 274 -23.74 1.77 6.21
N ASN A 275 -22.42 1.60 6.36
CA ASN A 275 -21.77 1.04 7.55
C ASN A 275 -21.27 2.11 8.54
N GLY A 276 -21.27 3.39 8.18
CA GLY A 276 -20.95 4.44 9.16
C GLY A 276 -20.75 5.83 8.58
N PHE A 277 -20.00 6.61 9.34
CA PHE A 277 -19.63 7.97 9.00
C PHE A 277 -18.12 8.14 8.98
N HIS A 278 -17.63 8.93 8.04
CA HIS A 278 -16.21 9.14 7.85
C HIS A 278 -15.85 10.62 7.79
N LEU A 279 -14.69 10.94 8.33
CA LEU A 279 -13.95 12.17 8.06
C LEU A 279 -12.60 11.77 7.50
N ILE A 280 -12.15 12.47 6.47
CA ILE A 280 -10.78 12.32 5.96
C ILE A 280 -10.06 13.67 6.05
N GLN A 281 -8.79 13.63 6.40
CA GLN A 281 -7.87 14.76 6.27
C GLN A 281 -6.90 14.46 5.14
N LEU A 282 -6.74 15.40 4.22
CA LEU A 282 -5.69 15.33 3.22
C LEU A 282 -4.38 15.79 3.85
N LEU A 283 -3.39 14.92 3.97
CA LEU A 283 -2.09 15.26 4.53
C LEU A 283 -1.15 15.78 3.44
N ASP A 284 -1.11 15.09 2.29
CA ASP A 284 -0.28 15.47 1.15
C ASP A 284 -0.78 14.81 -0.16
N VAL A 285 -0.40 15.37 -1.30
CA VAL A 285 -0.71 14.86 -2.64
C VAL A 285 0.59 14.76 -3.44
N ARG A 286 0.79 13.61 -4.09
CA ARG A 286 1.90 13.42 -5.02
C ARG A 286 1.45 12.66 -6.26
N GLY A 287 2.28 12.66 -7.28
CA GLY A 287 1.88 12.10 -8.57
C GLY A 287 1.12 13.14 -9.40
N GLY A 288 0.45 12.71 -10.47
CA GLY A 288 -0.21 13.62 -11.42
C GLY A 288 0.73 14.32 -12.42
N ALA A 289 2.03 14.42 -12.14
CA ALA A 289 3.04 14.85 -13.12
C ALA A 289 3.36 13.69 -14.10
N SER A 290 2.62 13.66 -15.21
CA SER A 290 2.83 12.82 -16.41
C SER A 290 3.23 11.38 -16.09
N ALA A 291 2.25 10.46 -16.12
CA ALA A 291 2.56 9.08 -16.54
C ALA A 291 3.54 9.20 -17.70
N LYS A 292 4.74 8.60 -17.59
CA LYS A 292 5.73 8.64 -18.67
C LYS A 292 4.98 8.20 -19.92
N LYS A 293 4.71 9.15 -20.81
CA LYS A 293 4.02 8.86 -22.05
C LYS A 293 4.98 7.96 -22.81
N ILE A 294 4.60 6.70 -22.96
CA ILE A 294 5.40 5.75 -23.69
C ILE A 294 5.06 6.00 -25.16
N THR A 295 6.03 6.50 -25.92
CA THR A 295 5.87 6.62 -27.36
C THR A 295 5.91 5.23 -27.98
N GLN A 296 4.90 4.92 -28.78
CA GLN A 296 4.85 3.74 -29.63
C GLN A 296 4.87 4.17 -31.09
N TYR A 297 5.58 3.40 -31.90
CA TYR A 297 5.72 3.63 -33.33
C TYR A 297 5.12 2.44 -34.10
N HIS A 298 4.23 2.70 -35.05
CA HIS A 298 3.79 1.70 -36.02
C HIS A 298 4.80 1.68 -37.16
N VAL A 299 5.46 0.56 -37.40
CA VAL A 299 6.55 0.51 -38.37
C VAL A 299 6.41 -0.62 -39.37
N ARG A 300 6.93 -0.38 -40.57
CA ARG A 300 7.26 -1.44 -41.53
C ARG A 300 8.77 -1.56 -41.66
N GLN A 301 9.27 -2.76 -41.96
CA GLN A 301 10.69 -2.98 -42.19
C GLN A 301 10.96 -3.81 -43.45
N ILE A 302 12.19 -3.66 -43.95
CA ILE A 302 12.82 -4.58 -44.89
C ILE A 302 14.12 -5.04 -44.25
N LEU A 303 14.24 -6.34 -43.98
CA LEU A 303 15.46 -6.98 -43.47
C LEU A 303 16.18 -7.75 -44.58
N VAL A 304 17.47 -7.53 -44.73
CA VAL A 304 18.39 -8.39 -45.48
C VAL A 304 19.40 -8.97 -44.48
N LYS A 305 19.33 -10.28 -44.24
CA LYS A 305 20.24 -10.98 -43.32
C LYS A 305 21.66 -10.96 -43.86
N VAL A 306 22.61 -10.91 -42.93
CA VAL A 306 24.04 -10.97 -43.27
C VAL A 306 24.55 -12.36 -42.92
N ASN A 307 24.86 -13.16 -43.94
CA ASN A 307 25.54 -14.44 -43.76
C ASN A 307 27.07 -14.23 -43.72
N PRO A 308 27.83 -15.05 -42.97
CA PRO A 308 29.28 -14.95 -42.93
C PRO A 308 29.91 -15.00 -44.34
N GLY A 309 30.73 -13.99 -44.67
CA GLY A 309 31.38 -13.87 -45.97
C GLY A 309 30.52 -13.27 -47.09
N GLN A 310 29.28 -12.86 -46.79
CA GLN A 310 28.36 -12.21 -47.73
C GLN A 310 28.03 -10.75 -47.35
N GLU A 311 28.84 -10.12 -46.51
CA GLU A 311 28.59 -8.77 -45.97
C GLU A 311 28.47 -7.74 -47.10
N ALA A 312 29.35 -7.82 -48.10
CA ALA A 312 29.35 -6.92 -49.25
C ALA A 312 28.15 -7.17 -50.20
N GLU A 313 27.62 -8.39 -50.23
CA GLU A 313 26.44 -8.72 -51.02
C GLU A 313 25.16 -8.22 -50.35
N ALA A 314 25.00 -8.50 -49.06
CA ALA A 314 23.87 -8.00 -48.27
C ALA A 314 23.78 -6.47 -48.30
N LYS A 315 24.93 -5.78 -48.15
CA LYS A 315 24.99 -4.31 -48.27
C LYS A 315 24.60 -3.81 -49.65
N ARG A 316 25.07 -4.44 -50.73
CA ARG A 316 24.67 -4.07 -52.11
C ARG A 316 23.18 -4.29 -52.33
N LYS A 317 22.64 -5.39 -51.81
CA LYS A 317 21.22 -5.72 -51.91
C LYS A 317 20.35 -4.68 -51.21
N ILE A 318 20.63 -4.34 -49.95
CA ILE A 318 19.81 -3.34 -49.23
C ILE A 318 19.91 -1.95 -49.88
N LEU A 319 21.08 -1.56 -50.39
CA LEU A 319 21.24 -0.27 -51.11
C LEU A 319 20.40 -0.23 -52.38
N SER A 320 20.39 -1.32 -53.15
CA SER A 320 19.54 -1.43 -54.35
C SER A 320 18.04 -1.35 -54.02
N LEU A 321 17.61 -1.96 -52.91
CA LEU A 321 16.22 -1.85 -52.44
C LEU A 321 15.90 -0.41 -52.01
N TYR A 322 16.84 0.26 -51.35
CA TYR A 322 16.67 1.65 -50.95
C TYR A 322 16.54 2.60 -52.14
N ASP A 323 17.33 2.42 -53.19
CA ASP A 323 17.23 3.22 -54.42
C ASP A 323 15.86 3.08 -55.09
N ARG A 324 15.27 1.87 -55.07
CA ARG A 324 13.91 1.62 -55.58
C ARG A 324 12.85 2.37 -54.77
N LEU A 325 12.95 2.35 -53.45
CA LEU A 325 12.05 3.08 -52.57
C LEU A 325 12.17 4.59 -52.78
N ARG A 326 13.40 5.11 -52.92
CA ARG A 326 13.64 6.51 -53.27
C ARG A 326 13.11 6.88 -54.65
N GLY A 327 13.05 5.92 -55.57
CA GLY A 327 12.40 6.04 -56.87
C GLY A 327 10.87 6.08 -56.83
N GLY A 328 10.26 5.95 -55.64
CA GLY A 328 8.81 6.02 -55.43
C GLY A 328 8.10 4.67 -55.52
N GLU A 329 8.83 3.55 -55.50
CA GLU A 329 8.21 2.23 -55.40
C GLU A 329 7.54 2.03 -54.03
N ASP A 330 6.39 1.36 -54.01
CA ASP A 330 5.63 1.12 -52.78
C ASP A 330 6.41 0.21 -51.81
N PHE A 331 6.54 0.67 -50.56
CA PHE A 331 7.32 -0.03 -49.52
C PHE A 331 6.82 -1.45 -49.29
N ALA A 332 5.49 -1.63 -49.21
CA ALA A 332 4.91 -2.95 -48.92
C ALA A 332 5.22 -3.96 -50.03
N LYS A 333 5.18 -3.53 -51.30
CA LYS A 333 5.60 -4.37 -52.43
C LYS A 333 7.07 -4.77 -52.35
N VAL A 334 7.97 -3.81 -52.09
CA VAL A 334 9.41 -4.10 -51.98
C VAL A 334 9.67 -5.05 -50.81
N ALA A 335 9.03 -4.80 -49.65
CA ALA A 335 9.16 -5.65 -48.48
C ALA A 335 8.64 -7.07 -48.70
N SER A 336 7.46 -7.24 -49.31
CA SER A 336 6.91 -8.56 -49.60
C SER A 336 7.76 -9.39 -50.55
N LEU A 337 8.57 -8.76 -51.40
CA LEU A 337 9.46 -9.45 -52.33
C LEU A 337 10.84 -9.73 -51.76
N ALA A 338 11.36 -8.83 -50.90
CA ALA A 338 12.78 -8.80 -50.59
C ALA A 338 13.14 -8.96 -49.10
N SER A 339 12.19 -8.75 -48.17
CA SER A 339 12.48 -8.89 -46.74
C SER A 339 12.71 -10.34 -46.34
N GLU A 340 13.62 -10.58 -45.41
CA GLU A 340 14.08 -11.92 -44.99
C GLU A 340 13.63 -12.28 -43.55
N ASP A 341 12.60 -11.60 -43.06
CA ASP A 341 11.86 -11.87 -41.81
C ASP A 341 10.36 -12.14 -42.08
N ASP A 342 9.61 -12.47 -41.03
CA ASP A 342 8.19 -12.84 -41.13
C ASP A 342 7.29 -11.67 -41.56
N SER A 343 7.71 -10.42 -41.31
CA SER A 343 6.96 -9.23 -41.71
C SER A 343 6.77 -9.12 -43.23
N ARG A 344 7.62 -9.79 -44.04
CA ARG A 344 7.48 -9.95 -45.50
C ARG A 344 6.04 -10.29 -45.90
N ASN A 345 5.40 -11.19 -45.17
CA ASN A 345 4.08 -11.72 -45.51
C ASN A 345 2.96 -10.66 -45.38
N ASN A 346 3.22 -9.56 -44.67
CA ASN A 346 2.29 -8.45 -44.46
C ASN A 346 2.86 -7.11 -44.98
N GLY A 347 3.63 -7.13 -46.07
CA GLY A 347 4.18 -5.90 -46.66
C GLY A 347 5.21 -5.21 -45.76
N GLY A 348 5.94 -5.99 -44.97
CA GLY A 348 6.94 -5.50 -44.02
C GLY A 348 6.35 -5.03 -42.69
N ASP A 349 5.05 -5.17 -42.43
CA ASP A 349 4.41 -4.66 -41.22
C ASP A 349 4.85 -5.42 -39.95
N VAL A 350 5.43 -4.67 -39.01
CA VAL A 350 5.86 -5.16 -37.69
C VAL A 350 4.82 -4.83 -36.62
N GLY A 351 3.88 -3.93 -36.91
CA GLY A 351 2.90 -3.43 -35.96
C GLY A 351 3.44 -2.31 -35.06
N TRP A 352 2.79 -2.10 -33.92
CA TRP A 352 3.17 -1.10 -32.92
C TRP A 352 4.31 -1.60 -32.02
N ILE A 353 5.45 -0.93 -32.06
CA ILE A 353 6.61 -1.17 -31.20
C ILE A 353 6.76 -0.07 -30.17
N THR A 354 7.36 -0.40 -29.03
CA THR A 354 7.54 0.50 -27.88
C THR A 354 8.97 1.04 -27.82
N ALA A 355 9.12 2.36 -27.63
CA ALA A 355 10.43 2.99 -27.42
C ALA A 355 11.16 2.36 -26.22
N GLY A 356 12.43 1.98 -26.39
CA GLY A 356 13.25 1.30 -25.39
C GLY A 356 13.11 -0.24 -25.32
N GLU A 357 12.19 -0.86 -26.07
CA GLU A 357 12.06 -2.34 -26.16
C GLU A 357 12.70 -2.91 -27.45
N THR A 358 13.16 -2.04 -28.35
CA THR A 358 13.83 -2.42 -29.61
C THR A 358 15.36 -2.36 -29.54
N LEU A 359 16.04 -2.88 -30.55
CA LEU A 359 17.50 -2.78 -30.66
C LEU A 359 17.93 -1.29 -30.72
N PRO A 360 18.96 -0.86 -29.97
CA PRO A 360 19.37 0.56 -29.92
C PRO A 360 19.69 1.17 -31.29
N GLU A 361 20.28 0.39 -32.18
CA GLU A 361 20.61 0.81 -33.56
C GLU A 361 19.36 1.02 -34.40
N PHE A 362 18.31 0.23 -34.16
CA PHE A 362 17.02 0.36 -34.84
C PHE A 362 16.28 1.60 -34.36
N GLU A 363 16.25 1.83 -33.05
CA GLU A 363 15.59 2.98 -32.45
C GLU A 363 16.27 4.30 -32.88
N LYS A 364 17.60 4.33 -32.95
CA LYS A 364 18.38 5.49 -33.39
C LYS A 364 17.97 6.00 -34.77
N GLU A 365 17.66 5.09 -35.70
CA GLU A 365 17.29 5.44 -37.07
C GLU A 365 15.78 5.68 -37.22
N LEU A 366 14.96 5.13 -36.33
CA LEU A 366 13.50 5.30 -36.34
C LEU A 366 13.05 6.63 -35.74
N VAL A 367 13.55 6.99 -34.56
CA VAL A 367 13.07 8.15 -33.77
C VAL A 367 13.11 9.49 -34.53
N PRO A 368 14.10 9.76 -35.41
CA PRO A 368 14.13 11.02 -36.17
C PRO A 368 13.14 11.08 -37.35
N LEU A 369 12.48 9.98 -37.72
CA LEU A 369 11.59 9.93 -38.88
C LEU A 369 10.26 10.62 -38.61
N HIS A 370 9.69 11.26 -39.64
CA HIS A 370 8.29 11.65 -39.61
C HIS A 370 7.40 10.53 -40.15
N VAL A 371 6.11 10.56 -39.80
CA VAL A 371 5.14 9.60 -40.33
C VAL A 371 5.12 9.68 -41.86
N GLY A 372 5.40 8.54 -42.50
CA GLY A 372 5.55 8.37 -43.94
C GLY A 372 7.01 8.20 -44.39
N ASP A 373 7.97 8.69 -43.61
CA ASP A 373 9.40 8.65 -43.95
C ASP A 373 9.97 7.23 -43.88
N ILE A 374 11.04 7.01 -44.64
CA ILE A 374 11.88 5.81 -44.58
C ILE A 374 13.29 6.17 -44.09
N SER A 375 13.92 5.27 -43.35
CA SER A 375 15.30 5.42 -42.91
C SER A 375 16.29 5.21 -44.05
N GLN A 376 17.52 5.67 -43.87
CA GLN A 376 18.66 5.16 -44.64
C GLN A 376 18.89 3.67 -44.29
N PRO A 377 19.58 2.88 -45.14
CA PRO A 377 19.99 1.54 -44.77
C PRO A 377 20.95 1.54 -43.58
N PHE A 378 20.64 0.77 -42.55
CA PHE A 378 21.46 0.63 -41.34
C PHE A 378 21.62 -0.84 -40.95
N GLN A 379 22.62 -1.15 -40.12
CA GLN A 379 22.94 -2.52 -39.74
C GLN A 379 22.65 -2.75 -38.25
N THR A 380 22.03 -3.89 -37.93
CA THR A 380 21.89 -4.43 -36.58
C THR A 380 22.52 -5.82 -36.48
N ALA A 381 22.42 -6.47 -35.31
CA ALA A 381 22.82 -7.86 -35.15
C ALA A 381 22.05 -8.85 -36.06
N LEU A 382 20.86 -8.48 -36.56
CA LEU A 382 20.02 -9.33 -37.41
C LEU A 382 20.33 -9.18 -38.91
N GLY A 383 21.01 -8.11 -39.31
CA GLY A 383 21.33 -7.82 -40.70
C GLY A 383 21.18 -6.34 -41.05
N TRP A 384 20.94 -6.06 -42.33
CA TRP A 384 20.66 -4.73 -42.84
C TRP A 384 19.16 -4.43 -42.85
N HIS A 385 18.79 -3.23 -42.44
CA HIS A 385 17.40 -2.80 -42.31
C HIS A 385 17.15 -1.50 -43.08
N ILE A 386 15.93 -1.37 -43.60
CA ILE A 386 15.28 -0.09 -43.91
C ILE A 386 13.96 -0.09 -43.13
N VAL A 387 13.68 0.95 -42.37
CA VAL A 387 12.41 1.09 -41.63
C VAL A 387 11.57 2.21 -42.25
N GLN A 388 10.24 2.04 -42.25
CA GLN A 388 9.26 3.07 -42.55
C GLN A 388 8.45 3.37 -41.30
N LEU A 389 8.34 4.65 -40.91
CA LEU A 389 7.43 5.06 -39.86
C LEU A 389 6.02 5.24 -40.44
N VAL A 390 5.07 4.43 -40.01
CA VAL A 390 3.67 4.45 -40.49
C VAL A 390 2.77 5.25 -39.57
N GLY A 391 3.11 5.34 -38.28
CA GLY A 391 2.34 6.12 -37.31
C GLY A 391 3.07 6.25 -35.98
N GLU A 392 2.75 7.31 -35.25
CA GLU A 392 3.27 7.57 -33.91
C GLU A 392 2.10 7.79 -32.97
N ARG A 393 2.16 7.20 -31.77
CA ARG A 393 1.20 7.49 -30.70
C ARG A 393 1.89 7.54 -29.35
N GLN A 394 1.40 8.42 -28.49
CA GLN A 394 1.75 8.42 -27.08
C GLN A 394 0.68 7.66 -26.31
N ASN A 395 1.06 6.55 -25.67
CA ASN A 395 0.18 5.82 -24.76
C ASN A 395 0.68 6.03 -23.33
N ASP A 396 -0.22 6.36 -22.42
CA ASP A 396 0.02 6.06 -21.01
C ASP A 396 0.31 4.55 -20.90
N THR A 397 1.18 4.15 -19.98
CA THR A 397 1.50 2.76 -19.55
C THR A 397 0.66 1.68 -20.24
N SER A 398 1.28 0.67 -20.87
CA SER A 398 0.58 -0.38 -21.64
C SER A 398 -0.77 -0.74 -20.99
N LEU A 399 -1.86 -0.69 -21.76
CA LEU A 399 -3.22 -0.82 -21.22
C LEU A 399 -3.35 -2.02 -20.27
N GLU A 400 -2.65 -3.11 -20.57
CA GLU A 400 -2.52 -4.30 -19.73
C GLU A 400 -1.87 -4.01 -18.36
N GLY A 401 -0.73 -3.32 -18.32
CA GLY A 401 -0.08 -2.91 -17.07
C GLY A 401 -0.95 -1.96 -16.25
N ARG A 402 -1.66 -1.04 -16.90
CA ARG A 402 -2.62 -0.14 -16.23
C ARG A 402 -3.80 -0.92 -15.66
N MET A 403 -4.36 -1.87 -16.41
CA MET A 403 -5.43 -2.75 -15.93
C MET A 403 -4.98 -3.62 -14.75
N ALA A 404 -3.74 -4.10 -14.75
CA ALA A 404 -3.16 -4.84 -13.63
C ALA A 404 -3.02 -3.98 -12.37
N ALA A 405 -2.54 -2.75 -12.51
CA ALA A 405 -2.44 -1.80 -11.38
C ALA A 405 -3.82 -1.43 -10.82
N ILE A 406 -4.81 -1.19 -11.70
CA ILE A 406 -6.21 -0.95 -11.31
C ILE A 406 -6.76 -2.17 -10.55
N ARG A 407 -6.55 -3.38 -11.08
CA ARG A 407 -7.00 -4.61 -10.44
C ARG A 407 -6.40 -4.72 -9.04
N GLN A 408 -5.09 -4.49 -8.89
CA GLN A 408 -4.43 -4.52 -7.59
C GLN A 408 -4.99 -3.46 -6.62
N GLY A 409 -5.25 -2.24 -7.11
CA GLY A 409 -5.86 -1.17 -6.30
C GLY A 409 -7.27 -1.55 -5.82
N ILE A 410 -8.11 -2.07 -6.72
CA ILE A 410 -9.46 -2.54 -6.39
C ILE A 410 -9.39 -3.72 -5.40
N THR A 411 -8.52 -4.71 -5.65
CA THR A 411 -8.30 -5.84 -4.73
C THR A 411 -7.93 -5.32 -3.34
N ALA A 412 -6.94 -4.44 -3.24
CA ALA A 412 -6.49 -3.91 -1.96
C ALA A 412 -7.60 -3.14 -1.22
N ARG A 413 -8.40 -2.34 -1.94
CA ARG A 413 -9.56 -1.65 -1.36
C ARG A 413 -10.59 -2.63 -0.81
N LYS A 414 -11.01 -3.61 -1.62
CA LYS A 414 -11.99 -4.62 -1.22
C LYS A 414 -11.48 -5.46 -0.03
N THR A 415 -10.20 -5.83 -0.04
CA THR A 415 -9.55 -6.51 1.08
C THR A 415 -9.60 -5.69 2.35
N ASP A 416 -9.27 -4.39 2.29
CA ASP A 416 -9.30 -3.52 3.47
C ASP A 416 -10.74 -3.40 4.02
N GLU A 417 -11.72 -3.13 3.15
CA GLU A 417 -13.14 -3.00 3.52
C GLU A 417 -13.71 -4.28 4.15
N LEU A 418 -13.49 -5.43 3.49
CA LEU A 418 -13.98 -6.73 3.97
C LEU A 418 -13.28 -7.17 5.25
N PHE A 419 -12.00 -6.86 5.41
CA PHE A 419 -11.27 -7.19 6.63
C PHE A 419 -11.81 -6.41 7.82
N ASP A 420 -12.00 -5.10 7.65
CA ASP A 420 -12.55 -4.25 8.70
C ASP A 420 -13.98 -4.67 9.09
N GLU A 421 -14.80 -5.05 8.11
CA GLU A 421 -16.15 -5.58 8.35
C GLU A 421 -16.11 -6.92 9.08
N TRP A 422 -15.28 -7.86 8.62
CA TRP A 422 -15.14 -9.18 9.20
C TRP A 422 -14.64 -9.12 10.65
N VAL A 423 -13.64 -8.28 10.96
CA VAL A 423 -13.15 -8.08 12.34
C VAL A 423 -14.25 -7.53 13.25
N ARG A 424 -15.09 -6.60 12.75
CA ARG A 424 -16.25 -6.08 13.51
C ARG A 424 -17.28 -7.16 13.77
N GLN A 425 -17.70 -7.89 12.74
CA GLN A 425 -18.65 -8.99 12.88
C GLN A 425 -18.13 -10.04 13.87
N LEU A 426 -16.84 -10.35 13.82
CA LEU A 426 -16.23 -11.30 14.74
C LEU A 426 -16.33 -10.81 16.19
N ARG A 427 -16.01 -9.53 16.44
CA ARG A 427 -16.16 -8.92 17.77
C ARG A 427 -17.62 -8.86 18.24
N ASP A 428 -18.56 -8.53 17.37
CA ASP A 428 -19.98 -8.41 17.74
C ASP A 428 -20.63 -9.76 18.05
N ASN A 429 -20.10 -10.85 17.48
CA ASN A 429 -20.52 -12.21 17.78
C ASN A 429 -19.83 -12.80 19.03
N ALA A 430 -18.78 -12.17 19.54
CA ALA A 430 -18.07 -12.65 20.71
C ALA A 430 -18.79 -12.28 22.01
N TYR A 431 -18.66 -13.12 23.04
CA TYR A 431 -19.09 -12.78 24.38
C TYR A 431 -18.07 -11.82 25.00
N VAL A 432 -18.51 -10.60 25.33
CA VAL A 432 -17.67 -9.58 25.98
C VAL A 432 -18.40 -9.02 27.20
N ASP A 433 -17.79 -9.21 28.38
CA ASP A 433 -18.28 -8.70 29.67
C ASP A 433 -17.24 -7.74 30.25
N ILE A 434 -17.49 -6.43 30.12
CA ILE A 434 -16.63 -5.37 30.65
C ILE A 434 -17.04 -5.08 32.09
N ARG A 435 -16.12 -5.31 33.04
CA ARG A 435 -16.37 -5.28 34.49
C ARG A 435 -15.86 -4.02 35.19
N THR A 436 -15.72 -2.93 34.46
CA THR A 436 -15.24 -1.66 35.01
C THR A 436 -16.18 -0.51 34.67
N ASP A 437 -16.56 0.27 35.67
CA ASP A 437 -17.29 1.53 35.53
C ASP A 437 -16.34 2.74 35.39
N ASP A 438 -15.03 2.53 35.49
CA ASP A 438 -14.03 3.61 35.65
C ASP A 438 -13.82 4.46 34.37
N TYR A 439 -14.32 4.04 33.20
CA TYR A 439 -13.97 4.60 31.89
C TYR A 439 -15.16 4.93 30.98
#